data_AF-A0A3M1H1L1-F1
#
_entry.id   AF-A0A3M1H1L1-F1
#
_cell.length_a   1.000
_cell.length_b   1.000
_cell.length_c   1.000
_cell.angle_alpha   90.00
_cell.angle_beta   90.00
_cell.angle_gamma   90.00
#
_symmetry.space_group_name_H-M   'P 1'
#
loop_
_entity.id
_entity.type
_entity.pdbx_description
1 polymer ?
#
loop_
_entity_poly.entity_id
_entity_poly.type
_entity_poly.pdbx_seq_one_letter_code
_entity_poly.pdbx_strand_id
1 'polypeptide(L)'
;MPRRQRGGKGRPRRLTWRACRDRYHAGMQRFEPWFSLGLAIAAGLLIGLQRERAAPEEPEAAGARTVAGVRTYPIVALLGALAAMLAAAGGPWVVVGGLGAIVALLALAYADDLRRGRDRGLTSEFALVLTYLLGAFAATPGVLEPDRLRPVVVGAIAVFVTWLLSIKRPLHEAVRRLSQRDIHAALQFLALAAIVLPLLPNENLGPYGAFNPFHIGLMVVFVAGIGFLGYVAVRWLGPGRGIGVTGFVGGLVSSTAVTLAFSGRARRERPLSMAFALAILLASTVMVVRVFVEVA
;
A
#
# COMPACT_ATOMS: atom_id res chain seq x y z
N MET A 1 -87.56 9.12 12.66
CA MET A 1 -86.82 9.58 11.46
C MET A 1 -86.25 10.96 11.74
N PRO A 2 -85.01 11.33 11.35
CA PRO A 2 -83.77 10.55 11.20
C PRO A 2 -82.58 11.12 12.04
N ARG A 3 -81.71 10.25 12.56
CA ARG A 3 -80.40 10.63 13.16
C ARG A 3 -79.34 10.68 12.04
N ARG A 4 -78.65 11.82 11.96
CA ARG A 4 -77.52 12.10 11.04
C ARG A 4 -76.44 11.01 11.08
N GLN A 5 -76.17 10.38 9.94
CA GLN A 5 -74.94 9.63 9.69
C GLN A 5 -73.77 10.62 9.57
N ARG A 6 -72.79 10.54 10.47
CA ARG A 6 -71.48 11.17 10.28
C ARG A 6 -70.61 10.23 9.44
N GLY A 7 -70.30 10.68 8.22
CA GLY A 7 -69.32 10.02 7.35
C GLY A 7 -67.96 9.91 8.05
N GLY A 8 -67.54 8.67 8.27
CA GLY A 8 -66.17 8.35 8.69
C GLY A 8 -65.20 8.64 7.56
N LYS A 9 -64.56 9.81 7.61
CA LYS A 9 -63.35 10.09 6.83
C LYS A 9 -62.30 9.05 7.20
N GLY A 10 -62.00 8.14 6.27
CA GLY A 10 -60.90 7.19 6.39
C GLY A 10 -59.59 7.92 6.64
N ARG A 11 -59.00 7.71 7.81
CA ARG A 11 -57.66 8.23 8.13
C ARG A 11 -56.65 7.59 7.17
N PRO A 12 -55.72 8.36 6.57
CA PRO A 12 -54.65 7.77 5.76
C PRO A 12 -53.83 6.83 6.65
N ARG A 13 -53.68 5.56 6.24
CA ARG A 13 -52.84 4.56 6.91
C ARG A 13 -51.43 5.14 7.04
N ARG A 14 -51.04 5.54 8.25
CA ARG A 14 -49.67 5.94 8.57
C ARG A 14 -48.78 4.72 8.29
N LEU A 15 -48.07 4.74 7.17
CA LEU A 15 -46.98 3.81 6.89
C LEU A 15 -45.96 3.99 8.02
N THR A 16 -45.94 3.04 8.94
CA THR A 16 -44.94 3.00 10.02
C THR A 16 -43.55 3.00 9.39
N TRP A 17 -42.62 3.78 9.93
CA TRP A 17 -41.24 3.87 9.45
C TRP A 17 -40.58 2.48 9.25
N ARG A 18 -40.96 1.48 10.05
CA ARG A 18 -40.57 0.07 9.88
C ARG A 18 -41.02 -0.51 8.54
N ALA A 19 -42.28 -0.33 8.14
CA ALA A 19 -42.80 -0.79 6.85
C ALA A 19 -42.21 -0.05 5.63
N CYS A 20 -41.68 1.17 5.83
CA CYS A 20 -40.94 1.89 4.78
C CYS A 20 -39.51 1.37 4.68
N ARG A 21 -38.84 1.13 5.81
CA ARG A 21 -37.53 0.48 5.90
C ARG A 21 -37.55 -0.93 5.31
N ASP A 22 -38.55 -1.74 5.65
CA ASP A 22 -38.67 -3.12 5.17
C ASP A 22 -38.95 -3.16 3.65
N ARG A 23 -39.73 -2.20 3.12
CA ARG A 23 -39.91 -2.02 1.67
C ARG A 23 -38.65 -1.52 0.96
N TYR A 24 -37.88 -0.65 1.59
CA TYR A 24 -36.60 -0.18 1.06
C TYR A 24 -35.57 -1.32 1.00
N HIS A 25 -35.51 -2.17 2.04
CA HIS A 25 -34.70 -3.39 2.04
C HIS A 25 -35.15 -4.42 1.01
N ALA A 26 -36.46 -4.65 0.87
CA ALA A 26 -37.01 -5.55 -0.15
C ALA A 26 -36.80 -5.04 -1.60
N GLY A 27 -36.81 -3.72 -1.80
CA GLY A 27 -36.46 -3.09 -3.08
C GLY A 27 -34.97 -3.24 -3.41
N MET A 28 -34.09 -3.05 -2.43
CA MET A 28 -32.64 -3.23 -2.61
C MET A 28 -32.26 -4.68 -2.93
N GLN A 29 -32.94 -5.68 -2.35
CA GLN A 29 -32.69 -7.09 -2.63
C GLN A 29 -32.88 -7.48 -4.11
N ARG A 30 -33.77 -6.79 -4.85
CA ARG A 30 -33.94 -7.03 -6.30
C ARG A 30 -32.85 -6.38 -7.15
N PHE A 31 -32.25 -5.28 -6.70
CA PHE A 31 -31.18 -4.56 -7.42
C PHE A 31 -29.77 -4.97 -7.00
N GLU A 32 -29.63 -5.65 -5.87
CA GLU A 32 -28.39 -6.19 -5.32
C GLU A 32 -27.53 -6.96 -6.33
N PRO A 33 -28.06 -7.92 -7.11
CA PRO A 33 -27.25 -8.66 -8.07
C PRO A 33 -26.71 -7.78 -9.21
N TRP A 34 -27.55 -6.88 -9.75
CA TRP A 34 -27.15 -5.94 -10.79
C TRP A 34 -26.08 -4.97 -10.30
N PHE A 35 -26.21 -4.50 -9.07
CA PHE A 35 -25.23 -3.64 -8.45
C PHE A 35 -23.89 -4.36 -8.21
N SER A 36 -23.91 -5.61 -7.73
CA SER A 36 -22.68 -6.41 -7.57
C SER A 36 -21.96 -6.67 -8.90
N LEU A 37 -22.70 -6.93 -9.98
CA LEU A 37 -22.12 -7.12 -11.31
C LEU A 37 -21.51 -5.81 -11.83
N GLY A 38 -22.23 -4.69 -11.68
CA GLY A 38 -21.71 -3.36 -12.06
C GLY A 38 -20.45 -3.00 -11.27
N LEU A 39 -20.41 -3.28 -9.97
CA LEU A 39 -19.26 -3.07 -9.11
C LEU A 39 -18.06 -3.95 -9.51
N ALA A 40 -18.29 -5.24 -9.80
CA ALA A 40 -17.25 -6.14 -10.26
C ALA A 40 -16.64 -5.67 -11.58
N ILE A 41 -17.48 -5.26 -12.55
CA ILE A 41 -17.03 -4.69 -13.83
C ILE A 41 -16.24 -3.40 -13.59
N ALA A 42 -16.72 -2.50 -12.74
CA ALA A 42 -16.03 -1.24 -12.44
C ALA A 42 -14.66 -1.48 -11.78
N ALA A 43 -14.57 -2.42 -10.84
CA ALA A 43 -13.32 -2.81 -10.21
C ALA A 43 -12.35 -3.43 -11.22
N GLY A 44 -12.82 -4.36 -12.06
CA GLY A 44 -12.01 -4.94 -13.14
C GLY A 44 -11.58 -3.90 -14.18
N LEU A 45 -12.41 -2.90 -14.48
CA LEU A 45 -12.08 -1.84 -15.44
C LEU A 45 -11.00 -0.92 -14.90
N LEU A 46 -11.07 -0.57 -13.60
CA LEU A 46 -10.05 0.24 -12.94
C LEU A 46 -8.66 -0.42 -13.02
N ILE A 47 -8.59 -1.71 -12.68
CA ILE A 47 -7.35 -2.50 -12.74
C ILE A 47 -6.89 -2.66 -14.21
N GLY A 48 -7.82 -2.98 -15.12
CA GLY A 48 -7.54 -3.17 -16.54
C GLY A 48 -7.01 -1.91 -17.24
N LEU A 49 -7.55 -0.74 -16.90
CA LEU A 49 -7.09 0.56 -17.41
C LEU A 49 -5.64 0.82 -17.00
N GLN A 50 -5.31 0.57 -15.74
CA GLN A 50 -3.93 0.73 -15.29
C GLN A 50 -2.98 -0.27 -15.95
N ARG A 51 -3.43 -1.52 -16.16
CA ARG A 51 -2.60 -2.53 -16.83
C ARG A 51 -2.35 -2.17 -18.29
N GLU A 52 -3.36 -1.70 -19.01
CA GLU A 52 -3.21 -1.28 -20.40
C GLU A 52 -2.28 -0.08 -20.55
N ARG A 53 -2.36 0.89 -19.62
CA ARG A 53 -1.44 2.03 -19.61
C ARG A 53 0.01 1.62 -19.30
N ALA A 54 0.21 0.60 -18.46
CA ALA A 54 1.54 0.10 -18.12
C ALA A 54 2.18 -0.77 -19.22
N ALA A 55 1.39 -1.31 -20.16
CA ALA A 55 1.86 -2.27 -21.15
C ALA A 55 2.94 -1.77 -22.13
N PRO A 56 2.90 -0.52 -22.66
CA PRO A 56 3.95 -0.02 -23.56
C PRO A 56 5.30 0.21 -22.87
N GLU A 57 5.30 0.37 -21.54
CA GLU A 57 6.46 0.80 -20.76
C GLU A 57 7.20 -0.37 -20.09
N GLU A 58 6.61 -1.57 -20.06
CA GLU A 58 7.21 -2.77 -19.49
C GLU A 58 7.92 -3.60 -20.59
N PRO A 59 9.26 -3.73 -20.58
CA PRO A 59 9.98 -4.57 -21.55
C PRO A 59 9.55 -6.05 -21.50
N GLU A 60 9.07 -6.53 -20.35
CA GLU A 60 8.44 -7.87 -20.16
C GLU A 60 7.09 -8.00 -20.90
N ALA A 61 6.37 -6.89 -21.12
CA ALA A 61 5.07 -6.85 -21.79
C ALA A 61 5.16 -6.51 -23.29
N ALA A 62 6.30 -5.98 -23.75
CA ALA A 62 6.50 -5.54 -25.13
C ALA A 62 6.60 -6.71 -26.14
N GLY A 63 6.97 -7.92 -25.70
CA GLY A 63 7.06 -9.12 -26.56
C GLY A 63 5.91 -10.13 -26.38
N ALA A 64 5.28 -10.15 -25.20
CA ALA A 64 4.19 -11.06 -24.88
C ALA A 64 2.86 -10.35 -25.17
N ARG A 65 2.17 -10.76 -26.25
CA ARG A 65 0.87 -10.22 -26.71
C ARG A 65 0.09 -9.57 -25.56
N THR A 66 -0.28 -8.31 -25.73
CA THR A 66 -1.05 -7.41 -24.85
C THR A 66 -2.43 -7.98 -24.47
N VAL A 67 -2.49 -9.16 -23.86
CA VAL A 67 -3.71 -9.99 -23.80
C VAL A 67 -4.57 -9.66 -22.58
N ALA A 68 -4.08 -8.85 -21.64
CA ALA A 68 -4.85 -8.46 -20.47
C ALA A 68 -4.84 -6.94 -20.26
N GLY A 69 -5.86 -6.25 -20.81
CA GLY A 69 -6.08 -4.80 -20.68
C GLY A 69 -7.51 -4.48 -20.26
N VAL A 70 -8.06 -3.36 -20.72
CA VAL A 70 -9.41 -2.87 -20.34
C VAL A 70 -10.55 -3.82 -20.68
N ARG A 71 -10.35 -4.84 -21.52
CA ARG A 71 -11.37 -5.85 -21.83
C ARG A 71 -11.26 -7.08 -20.93
N THR A 72 -10.05 -7.57 -20.72
CA THR A 72 -9.82 -8.86 -20.05
C THR A 72 -10.10 -8.78 -18.55
N TYR A 73 -9.66 -7.73 -17.87
CA TYR A 73 -9.85 -7.59 -16.43
C TYR A 73 -11.34 -7.47 -16.03
N PRO A 74 -12.17 -6.64 -16.70
CA PRO A 74 -13.62 -6.65 -16.46
C PRO A 74 -14.28 -8.00 -16.73
N ILE A 75 -13.89 -8.70 -17.81
CA ILE A 75 -14.44 -10.02 -18.13
C ILE A 75 -14.10 -11.02 -17.03
N VAL A 76 -12.87 -11.00 -16.53
CA VAL A 76 -12.42 -11.90 -15.45
C VAL A 76 -13.11 -11.57 -14.12
N ALA A 77 -13.30 -10.29 -13.79
CA ALA A 77 -14.09 -9.88 -12.63
C ALA A 77 -15.55 -10.32 -12.76
N LEU A 78 -16.13 -10.19 -13.95
CA LEU A 78 -17.50 -10.62 -14.25
C LEU A 78 -17.63 -12.14 -14.10
N LEU A 79 -16.67 -12.93 -14.59
CA LEU A 79 -16.64 -14.38 -14.40
C LEU A 79 -16.62 -14.76 -12.92
N GLY A 80 -15.84 -14.05 -12.10
CA GLY A 80 -15.82 -14.25 -10.65
C GLY A 80 -17.17 -13.96 -10.00
N ALA A 81 -17.78 -12.83 -10.36
CA ALA A 81 -19.09 -12.45 -9.85
C ALA A 81 -20.17 -13.47 -10.24
N LEU A 82 -20.18 -13.92 -11.49
CA LEU A 82 -21.10 -14.95 -11.97
C LEU A 82 -20.87 -16.30 -11.28
N ALA A 83 -19.62 -16.70 -11.09
CA ALA A 83 -19.29 -17.93 -10.37
C ALA A 83 -19.78 -17.90 -8.92
N ALA A 84 -19.66 -16.76 -8.23
CA ALA A 84 -20.20 -16.57 -6.89
C ALA A 84 -21.73 -16.60 -6.85
N MET A 85 -22.41 -16.02 -7.85
CA MET A 85 -23.87 -16.12 -7.96
C MET A 85 -24.34 -17.56 -8.21
N LEU A 86 -23.65 -18.29 -9.08
CA LEU A 86 -23.93 -19.69 -9.37
C LEU A 86 -23.61 -20.62 -8.19
N ALA A 87 -22.68 -20.24 -7.32
CA ALA A 87 -22.35 -20.99 -6.12
C ALA A 87 -23.51 -21.08 -5.11
N ALA A 88 -24.50 -20.17 -5.20
CA ALA A 88 -25.73 -20.29 -4.42
C ALA A 88 -26.56 -21.54 -4.78
N ALA A 89 -26.45 -22.03 -6.03
CA ALA A 89 -27.16 -23.22 -6.51
C ALA A 89 -26.25 -24.46 -6.63
N GLY A 90 -25.00 -24.27 -7.06
CA GLY A 90 -24.03 -25.35 -7.29
C GLY A 90 -23.02 -25.58 -6.17
N GLY A 91 -23.09 -24.79 -5.09
CA GLY A 91 -22.14 -24.84 -3.98
C GLY A 91 -20.80 -24.13 -4.27
N PRO A 92 -19.89 -24.09 -3.28
CA PRO A 92 -18.64 -23.33 -3.36
C PRO A 92 -17.67 -23.84 -4.45
N TRP A 93 -17.86 -25.08 -4.92
CA TRP A 93 -17.06 -25.71 -5.96
C TRP A 93 -17.13 -24.97 -7.30
N VAL A 94 -18.20 -24.22 -7.58
CA VAL A 94 -18.31 -23.43 -8.80
C VAL A 94 -17.27 -22.29 -8.81
N VAL A 95 -17.06 -21.62 -7.67
CA VAL A 95 -16.05 -20.57 -7.54
C VAL A 95 -14.64 -21.14 -7.64
N VAL A 96 -14.39 -22.28 -6.98
CA VAL A 96 -13.09 -22.97 -7.04
C VAL A 96 -12.79 -23.49 -8.44
N GLY A 97 -13.78 -24.06 -9.13
CA GLY A 97 -13.67 -24.54 -10.50
C GLY A 97 -13.40 -23.40 -11.48
N GLY A 98 -14.11 -22.26 -11.37
CA GLY A 98 -13.86 -21.08 -12.18
C GLY A 98 -12.46 -20.50 -11.95
N LEU A 99 -11.99 -20.47 -10.70
CA LEU A 99 -10.63 -20.07 -10.37
C LEU A 99 -9.60 -21.03 -10.99
N GLY A 100 -9.81 -22.33 -10.84
CA GLY A 100 -8.98 -23.38 -11.43
C GLY A 100 -8.88 -23.25 -12.95
N ALA A 101 -9.99 -22.94 -13.63
CA ALA A 101 -10.01 -22.70 -15.07
C ALA A 101 -9.16 -21.48 -15.46
N ILE A 102 -9.23 -20.38 -14.70
CA ILE A 102 -8.39 -19.19 -14.94
C ILE A 102 -6.91 -19.52 -14.71
N VAL A 103 -6.57 -20.18 -13.61
CA VAL A 103 -5.19 -20.57 -13.30
C VAL A 103 -4.65 -21.52 -14.36
N ALA A 104 -5.44 -22.48 -14.84
CA ALA A 104 -5.05 -23.38 -15.91
C ALA A 104 -4.79 -22.63 -17.23
N LEU A 105 -5.67 -21.69 -17.61
CA LEU A 105 -5.47 -20.86 -18.79
C LEU A 105 -4.21 -19.98 -18.68
N LEU A 106 -3.94 -19.42 -17.49
CA LEU A 106 -2.73 -18.65 -17.23
C LEU A 106 -1.47 -19.52 -17.30
N ALA A 107 -1.51 -20.73 -16.73
CA ALA A 107 -0.39 -21.67 -16.79
C ALA A 107 -0.09 -22.11 -18.23
N LEU A 108 -1.13 -22.37 -19.04
CA LEU A 108 -0.98 -22.68 -20.46
C LEU A 108 -0.40 -21.49 -21.25
N ALA A 109 -0.88 -20.28 -20.99
CA ALA A 109 -0.36 -19.07 -21.61
C ALA A 109 1.12 -18.82 -21.23
N TYR A 110 1.45 -19.01 -19.95
CA TYR A 110 2.81 -18.87 -19.44
C TYR A 110 3.76 -19.92 -20.07
N ALA A 111 3.33 -21.19 -20.16
CA ALA A 111 4.11 -22.24 -20.80
C ALA A 111 4.35 -21.97 -22.29
N ASP A 112 3.37 -21.41 -23.00
CA ASP A 112 3.49 -21.00 -24.40
C ASP A 112 4.47 -19.82 -24.58
N ASP A 113 4.48 -18.87 -23.64
CA ASP A 113 5.45 -17.75 -23.66
C ASP A 113 6.88 -18.21 -23.35
N LEU A 114 7.07 -19.12 -22.39
CA LEU A 114 8.38 -19.73 -22.11
C LEU A 114 8.95 -20.44 -23.34
N ARG A 115 8.12 -21.20 -24.06
CA ARG A 115 8.51 -21.88 -25.32
C ARG A 115 8.94 -20.90 -26.40
N ARG A 116 8.42 -19.67 -26.38
CA ARG A 116 8.77 -18.60 -27.33
C ARG A 116 9.91 -17.71 -26.84
N GLY A 117 10.57 -18.07 -25.73
CA GLY A 117 11.68 -17.31 -25.16
C GLY A 117 11.28 -15.92 -24.64
N ARG A 118 10.01 -15.76 -24.23
CA ARG A 118 9.50 -14.49 -23.69
C ARG A 118 9.41 -14.60 -22.18
N ASP A 119 9.99 -13.63 -21.49
CA ASP A 119 9.82 -13.49 -20.04
C ASP A 119 8.58 -12.63 -19.74
N ARG A 120 7.54 -13.28 -19.21
CA ARG A 120 6.33 -12.63 -18.71
C ARG A 120 6.42 -12.46 -17.20
N GLY A 121 6.21 -11.25 -16.70
CA GLY A 121 6.25 -10.99 -15.27
C GLY A 121 5.04 -11.57 -14.53
N LEU A 122 5.28 -12.52 -13.61
CA LEU A 122 4.29 -13.25 -12.80
C LEU A 122 3.23 -12.36 -12.11
N THR A 123 3.56 -11.10 -11.85
CA THR A 123 2.64 -10.11 -11.25
C THR A 123 1.37 -9.90 -12.08
N SER A 124 1.44 -10.10 -13.41
CA SER A 124 0.30 -9.95 -14.31
C SER A 124 -0.74 -11.04 -14.11
N GLU A 125 -0.27 -12.27 -13.94
CA GLU A 125 -1.06 -13.47 -13.69
C GLU A 125 -1.74 -13.37 -12.32
N PHE A 126 -0.99 -12.96 -11.29
CA PHE A 126 -1.56 -12.71 -9.96
C PHE A 126 -2.63 -11.62 -9.97
N ALA A 127 -2.45 -10.56 -10.77
CA ALA A 127 -3.46 -9.51 -10.89
C ALA A 127 -4.77 -10.04 -11.51
N LEU A 128 -4.70 -10.95 -12.49
CA LEU A 128 -5.91 -11.58 -13.07
C LEU A 128 -6.62 -12.49 -12.07
N VAL A 129 -5.87 -13.29 -11.33
CA VAL A 129 -6.40 -14.12 -10.23
C VAL A 129 -7.09 -13.26 -9.18
N LEU A 130 -6.43 -12.18 -8.74
CA LEU A 130 -6.99 -11.26 -7.76
C LEU A 130 -8.25 -10.56 -8.27
N THR A 131 -8.30 -10.24 -9.57
CA THR A 131 -9.47 -9.63 -10.20
C THR A 131 -10.67 -10.56 -10.22
N TYR A 132 -10.46 -11.85 -10.48
CA TYR A 132 -11.51 -12.86 -10.35
C TYR A 132 -12.04 -12.96 -8.92
N LEU A 133 -11.13 -13.05 -7.94
CA LEU A 133 -11.49 -13.13 -6.53
C LEU A 133 -12.26 -11.88 -6.07
N LEU A 134 -11.86 -10.70 -6.54
CA LEU A 134 -12.54 -9.44 -6.24
C LEU A 134 -13.95 -9.41 -6.82
N GLY A 135 -14.14 -9.93 -8.03
CA GLY A 135 -15.46 -10.11 -8.64
C GLY A 135 -16.34 -11.10 -7.86
N ALA A 136 -15.79 -12.25 -7.48
CA ALA A 136 -16.49 -13.24 -6.65
C ALA A 136 -16.89 -12.65 -5.28
N PHE A 137 -15.98 -11.90 -4.66
CA PHE A 137 -16.23 -11.20 -3.41
C PHE A 137 -17.30 -10.12 -3.52
N ALA A 138 -17.39 -9.42 -4.66
CA ALA A 138 -18.44 -8.43 -4.91
C ALA A 138 -19.85 -9.04 -4.96
N ALA A 139 -19.98 -10.30 -5.37
CA ALA A 139 -21.26 -11.00 -5.55
C ALA A 139 -21.60 -12.01 -4.44
N THR A 140 -20.67 -12.32 -3.53
CA THR A 140 -20.92 -13.22 -2.40
C THR A 140 -21.60 -12.46 -1.24
N PRO A 141 -22.82 -12.83 -0.82
CA PRO A 141 -23.48 -12.23 0.34
C PRO A 141 -22.88 -12.74 1.67
N GLY A 142 -22.87 -11.92 2.72
CA GLY A 142 -22.58 -12.38 4.09
C GLY A 142 -21.11 -12.63 4.44
N VAL A 143 -20.15 -12.22 3.60
CA VAL A 143 -18.71 -12.36 3.91
C VAL A 143 -18.24 -11.32 4.94
N LEU A 144 -18.84 -10.12 4.94
CA LEU A 144 -18.55 -9.05 5.89
C LEU A 144 -19.85 -8.59 6.56
N GLU A 145 -19.93 -8.72 7.88
CA GLU A 145 -20.94 -8.05 8.69
C GLU A 145 -20.41 -6.68 9.13
N PRO A 146 -21.08 -5.54 8.83
CA PRO A 146 -22.33 -5.35 8.10
C PRO A 146 -22.21 -5.34 6.56
N ASP A 147 -23.16 -5.95 5.85
CA ASP A 147 -23.18 -6.07 4.36
C ASP A 147 -23.08 -4.74 3.61
N ARG A 148 -23.47 -3.62 4.24
CA ARG A 148 -23.41 -2.28 3.65
C ARG A 148 -21.98 -1.82 3.33
N LEU A 149 -20.97 -2.41 3.97
CA LEU A 149 -19.57 -2.06 3.75
C LEU A 149 -18.97 -2.77 2.52
N ARG A 150 -19.64 -3.79 1.97
CA ARG A 150 -19.15 -4.57 0.82
C ARG A 150 -18.70 -3.71 -0.37
N PRO A 151 -19.50 -2.76 -0.91
CA PRO A 151 -19.06 -1.96 -2.05
C PRO A 151 -17.87 -1.06 -1.74
N VAL A 152 -17.79 -0.55 -0.51
CA VAL A 152 -16.67 0.29 -0.06
C VAL A 152 -15.39 -0.54 0.02
N VAL A 153 -15.46 -1.77 0.55
CA VAL A 153 -14.31 -2.67 0.67
C VAL A 153 -13.84 -3.16 -0.69
N VAL A 154 -14.75 -3.62 -1.55
CA VAL A 154 -14.40 -4.02 -2.93
C VAL A 154 -13.74 -2.87 -3.69
N GLY A 155 -14.33 -1.66 -3.61
CA GLY A 155 -13.77 -0.46 -4.23
C GLY A 155 -12.40 -0.10 -3.65
N ALA A 156 -12.24 -0.14 -2.33
CA ALA A 156 -10.98 0.15 -1.66
C ALA A 156 -9.88 -0.86 -2.06
N ILE A 157 -10.20 -2.14 -2.14
CA ILE A 157 -9.27 -3.17 -2.61
C ILE A 157 -8.92 -2.92 -4.09
N ALA A 158 -9.90 -2.65 -4.95
CA ALA A 158 -9.65 -2.34 -6.36
C ALA A 158 -8.68 -1.16 -6.51
N VAL A 159 -8.93 -0.07 -5.79
CA VAL A 159 -8.09 1.13 -5.77
C VAL A 159 -6.71 0.83 -5.22
N PHE A 160 -6.62 0.12 -4.10
CA PHE A 160 -5.34 -0.24 -3.48
C PHE A 160 -4.49 -1.13 -4.38
N VAL A 161 -5.09 -2.15 -5.00
CA VAL A 161 -4.43 -3.02 -5.99
C VAL A 161 -3.95 -2.19 -7.18
N THR A 162 -4.81 -1.32 -7.72
CA THR A 162 -4.46 -0.44 -8.84
C THR A 162 -3.30 0.49 -8.49
N TRP A 163 -3.31 1.06 -7.29
CA TRP A 163 -2.24 1.91 -6.76
C TRP A 163 -0.92 1.13 -6.57
N LEU A 164 -0.98 -0.06 -5.99
CA LEU A 164 0.17 -0.95 -5.81
C LEU A 164 0.80 -1.32 -7.17
N LEU A 165 -0.03 -1.68 -8.16
CA LEU A 165 0.43 -1.96 -9.52
C LEU A 165 1.05 -0.71 -10.19
N SER A 166 0.55 0.48 -9.88
CA SER A 166 1.08 1.74 -10.41
C SER A 166 2.47 2.08 -9.86
N ILE A 167 2.76 1.70 -8.61
CA ILE A 167 4.05 1.97 -7.95
C ILE A 167 5.20 1.08 -8.47
N LYS A 168 4.91 0.00 -9.22
CA LYS A 168 5.94 -0.91 -9.74
C LYS A 168 7.08 -0.17 -10.45
N ARG A 169 6.77 0.82 -11.29
CA ARG A 169 7.75 1.57 -12.07
C ARG A 169 8.70 2.43 -11.21
N PRO A 170 8.21 3.37 -10.38
CA PRO A 170 9.11 4.15 -9.53
C PRO A 170 9.90 3.27 -8.57
N LEU A 171 9.35 2.14 -8.12
CA LEU A 171 10.04 1.20 -7.24
C LEU A 171 11.17 0.49 -7.99
N HIS A 172 10.94 0.01 -9.21
CA HIS A 172 11.98 -0.61 -10.03
C HIS A 172 13.07 0.39 -10.41
N GLU A 173 12.71 1.62 -10.78
CA GLU A 173 13.69 2.68 -11.04
C GLU A 173 14.48 3.06 -9.78
N ALA A 174 13.83 3.15 -8.62
CA ALA A 174 14.50 3.41 -7.35
C ALA A 174 15.49 2.29 -7.02
N VAL A 175 15.09 1.02 -7.15
CA VAL A 175 15.95 -0.14 -6.93
C VAL A 175 17.13 -0.15 -7.90
N ARG A 176 16.92 0.17 -9.19
CA ARG A 176 18.01 0.27 -10.18
C ARG A 176 19.01 1.38 -9.87
N ARG A 177 18.61 2.42 -9.12
CA ARG A 177 19.50 3.51 -8.69
C ARG A 177 20.31 3.17 -7.44
N LEU A 178 19.93 2.12 -6.70
CA LEU A 178 20.64 1.62 -5.54
C LEU A 178 21.87 0.80 -5.97
N SER A 179 23.03 1.16 -5.44
CA SER A 179 24.24 0.37 -5.56
C SER A 179 24.21 -0.81 -4.58
N GLN A 180 24.98 -1.87 -4.87
CA GLN A 180 25.23 -2.95 -3.91
C GLN A 180 25.75 -2.43 -2.56
N ARG A 181 26.58 -1.37 -2.60
CA ARG A 181 27.07 -0.71 -1.39
C ARG A 181 25.95 -0.07 -0.57
N ASP A 182 24.92 0.46 -1.23
CA ASP A 182 23.77 1.10 -0.59
C ASP A 182 22.91 0.07 0.11
N ILE A 183 22.69 -1.07 -0.55
CA ILE A 183 21.95 -2.21 -0.01
C ILE A 183 22.65 -2.75 1.24
N HIS A 184 23.98 -2.96 1.17
CA HIS A 184 24.74 -3.40 2.34
C HIS A 184 24.69 -2.39 3.49
N ALA A 185 24.82 -1.09 3.22
CA ALA A 185 24.73 -0.06 4.25
C ALA A 185 23.33 -0.02 4.90
N ALA A 186 22.27 -0.12 4.09
CA ALA A 186 20.89 -0.18 4.58
C ALA A 186 20.64 -1.43 5.42
N LEU A 187 21.13 -2.60 4.97
CA LEU A 187 21.01 -3.86 5.70
C LEU A 187 21.78 -3.84 7.02
N GLN A 188 22.99 -3.26 7.05
CA GLN A 188 23.76 -3.10 8.29
C GLN A 188 23.05 -2.19 9.28
N PHE A 189 22.52 -1.06 8.81
CA PHE A 189 21.71 -0.16 9.64
C PHE A 189 20.45 -0.86 10.17
N LEU A 190 19.74 -1.58 9.31
CA LEU A 190 18.53 -2.32 9.68
C LEU A 190 18.84 -3.46 10.66
N ALA A 191 19.92 -4.21 10.45
CA ALA A 191 20.37 -5.22 11.39
C ALA A 191 20.69 -4.60 12.76
N LEU A 192 21.35 -3.44 12.78
CA LEU A 192 21.67 -2.75 14.03
C LEU A 192 20.39 -2.24 14.74
N ALA A 193 19.42 -1.68 14.00
CA ALA A 193 18.19 -1.13 14.56
C ALA A 193 17.12 -2.18 14.91
N ALA A 194 16.94 -3.21 14.08
CA ALA A 194 15.84 -4.16 14.18
C ALA A 194 16.24 -5.50 14.83
N ILE A 195 17.54 -5.81 14.89
CA ILE A 195 18.05 -7.06 15.49
C ILE A 195 18.89 -6.76 16.72
N VAL A 196 19.93 -5.93 16.58
CA VAL A 196 20.86 -5.65 17.69
C VAL A 196 20.16 -4.88 18.79
N LEU A 197 19.56 -3.71 18.49
CA LEU A 197 18.91 -2.86 19.50
C LEU A 197 17.89 -3.60 20.39
N PRO A 198 16.91 -4.37 19.86
CA PRO A 198 15.96 -5.08 20.71
C PRO A 198 16.58 -6.24 21.49
N LEU A 199 17.75 -6.74 21.10
CA LEU A 199 18.47 -7.78 21.82
C LEU A 199 19.26 -7.21 23.02
N LEU A 200 19.50 -5.89 23.06
CA LEU A 200 20.24 -5.29 24.17
C LEU A 200 19.38 -5.27 25.45
N PRO A 201 19.92 -5.74 26.59
CA PRO A 201 19.20 -5.69 27.86
C PRO A 201 18.98 -4.23 28.29
N ASN A 202 17.76 -3.92 28.68
CA ASN A 202 17.40 -2.60 29.21
C ASN A 202 17.61 -2.54 30.72
N GLU A 203 18.82 -2.85 31.16
CA GLU A 203 19.21 -2.83 32.56
C GLU A 203 20.43 -1.92 32.76
N ASN A 204 20.44 -1.21 33.89
CA ASN A 204 21.54 -0.34 34.28
C ASN A 204 22.67 -1.19 34.87
N LEU A 205 23.77 -1.30 34.14
CA LEU A 205 24.99 -2.02 34.51
C LEU A 205 26.06 -1.06 35.08
N GLY A 206 26.96 -1.61 35.90
CA GLY A 206 28.15 -0.92 36.43
C GLY A 206 27.96 -0.21 37.78
N PRO A 207 29.05 0.34 38.37
CA PRO A 207 28.98 1.10 39.62
C PRO A 207 28.04 2.30 39.47
N TYR A 208 27.12 2.48 40.43
CA TYR A 208 26.07 3.51 40.40
C TYR A 208 24.98 3.36 39.30
N GLY A 209 24.95 2.24 38.55
CA GLY A 209 23.92 2.03 37.51
C GLY A 209 24.00 3.02 36.35
N ALA A 210 25.19 3.55 36.05
CA ALA A 210 25.36 4.60 35.06
C ALA A 210 25.31 4.11 33.60
N PHE A 211 25.49 2.82 33.33
CA PHE A 211 25.58 2.30 31.97
C PHE A 211 24.36 1.47 31.60
N ASN A 212 23.50 2.01 30.74
CA ASN A 212 22.40 1.24 30.17
C ASN A 212 22.72 0.86 28.71
N PRO A 213 22.95 -0.43 28.39
CA PRO A 213 23.28 -0.87 27.04
C PRO A 213 22.22 -0.47 26.01
N PHE A 214 20.94 -0.59 26.34
CA PHE A 214 19.84 -0.21 25.45
C PHE A 214 19.90 1.28 25.06
N HIS A 215 20.16 2.17 26.03
CA HIS A 215 20.28 3.62 25.75
C HIS A 215 21.50 3.95 24.90
N ILE A 216 22.63 3.27 25.14
CA ILE A 216 23.84 3.42 24.31
C ILE A 216 23.57 2.92 22.89
N GLY A 217 22.93 1.75 22.75
CA GLY A 217 22.51 1.20 21.46
C GLY A 217 21.60 2.15 20.70
N LEU A 218 20.66 2.78 21.41
CA LEU A 218 19.76 3.79 20.86
C LEU A 218 20.54 4.99 20.32
N MET A 219 21.52 5.53 21.07
CA MET A 219 22.43 6.57 20.56
C MET A 219 23.17 6.13 19.28
N VAL A 220 23.68 4.91 19.21
CA VAL A 220 24.37 4.38 18.01
C VAL A 220 23.41 4.32 16.81
N VAL A 221 22.18 3.83 17.01
CA VAL A 221 21.14 3.77 15.97
C VAL A 221 20.80 5.18 15.49
N PHE A 222 20.69 6.16 16.39
CA PHE A 222 20.42 7.55 16.03
C PHE A 222 21.54 8.15 15.18
N VAL A 223 22.81 8.01 15.59
CA VAL A 223 23.97 8.53 14.85
C VAL A 223 24.07 7.86 13.48
N ALA A 224 23.94 6.53 13.41
CA ALA A 224 23.95 5.78 12.16
C ALA A 224 22.78 6.18 11.25
N GLY A 225 21.59 6.37 11.81
CA GLY A 225 20.37 6.75 11.10
C GLY A 225 20.49 8.13 10.46
N ILE A 226 21.00 9.13 11.20
CA ILE A 226 21.26 10.46 10.65
C ILE A 226 22.33 10.40 9.55
N GLY A 227 23.39 9.62 9.76
CA GLY A 227 24.43 9.41 8.74
C GLY A 227 23.89 8.79 7.45
N PHE A 228 23.01 7.78 7.58
CA PHE A 228 22.33 7.11 6.47
C PHE A 228 21.32 8.02 5.77
N LEU A 229 20.48 8.74 6.52
CA LEU A 229 19.57 9.74 5.96
C LEU A 229 20.32 10.83 5.20
N GLY A 230 21.47 11.28 5.73
CA GLY A 230 22.36 12.20 5.04
C GLY A 230 22.92 11.65 3.74
N TYR A 231 23.25 10.36 3.73
CA TYR A 231 23.70 9.68 2.51
C TYR A 231 22.59 9.65 1.45
N VAL A 232 21.38 9.25 1.85
CA VAL A 232 20.20 9.22 0.97
C VAL A 232 19.86 10.62 0.45
N ALA A 233 19.90 11.65 1.31
CA ALA A 233 19.62 13.03 0.93
C ALA A 233 20.64 13.56 -0.09
N VAL A 234 21.94 13.28 0.10
CA VAL A 234 22.97 13.61 -0.89
C VAL A 234 22.72 12.93 -2.22
N ARG A 235 22.27 11.68 -2.21
CA ARG A 235 21.98 10.92 -3.42
C ARG A 235 20.79 11.50 -4.19
N TRP A 236 19.75 11.99 -3.51
CA TRP A 236 18.54 12.52 -4.14
C TRP A 236 18.62 14.00 -4.50
N LEU A 237 19.19 14.84 -3.62
CA LEU A 237 19.25 16.30 -3.79
C LEU A 237 20.61 16.81 -4.30
N GLY A 238 21.58 15.90 -4.45
CA GLY A 238 22.97 16.21 -4.78
C GLY A 238 23.80 16.61 -3.55
N PRO A 239 25.14 16.62 -3.66
CA PRO A 239 26.04 16.84 -2.52
C PRO A 239 25.89 18.19 -1.82
N GLY A 240 25.55 19.25 -2.56
CA GLY A 240 25.38 20.59 -1.99
C GLY A 240 24.15 20.71 -1.10
N ARG A 241 22.95 20.43 -1.65
CA ARG A 241 21.68 20.62 -0.93
C ARG A 241 21.39 19.49 0.05
N GLY A 242 21.78 18.26 -0.26
CA GLY A 242 21.51 17.09 0.58
C GLY A 242 22.14 17.19 1.96
N ILE A 243 23.43 17.58 2.03
CA ILE A 243 24.16 17.69 3.30
C ILE A 243 23.55 18.78 4.20
N GLY A 244 23.23 19.94 3.62
CA GLY A 244 22.61 21.05 4.36
C GLY A 244 21.21 20.72 4.90
N VAL A 245 20.35 20.12 4.06
CA VAL A 245 18.99 19.72 4.46
C VAL A 245 19.04 18.68 5.58
N THR A 246 19.93 17.69 5.50
CA THR A 246 20.07 16.70 6.58
C THR A 246 20.64 17.31 7.85
N GLY A 247 21.59 18.25 7.76
CA GLY A 247 22.06 18.98 8.94
C GLY A 247 20.96 19.76 9.64
N PHE A 248 20.12 20.46 8.87
CA PHE A 248 18.98 21.21 9.40
C PHE A 248 17.92 20.30 10.04
N VAL A 249 17.42 19.31 9.29
CA VAL A 249 16.39 18.38 9.76
C VAL A 249 16.91 17.51 10.90
N GLY A 250 18.14 17.02 10.80
CA GLY A 250 18.78 16.27 11.86
C GLY A 250 19.04 17.11 13.10
N GLY A 251 19.36 18.39 12.95
CA GLY A 251 19.60 19.34 14.05
C GLY A 251 18.34 19.66 14.84
N LEU A 252 17.17 19.67 14.20
CA LEU A 252 15.87 19.76 14.90
C LEU A 252 15.68 18.58 15.85
N VAL A 253 16.14 17.39 15.47
CA VAL A 253 16.01 16.17 16.28
C VAL A 253 17.13 16.05 17.33
N SER A 254 18.39 16.17 16.92
CA SER A 254 19.57 16.10 17.80
C SER A 254 20.83 16.68 17.13
N SER A 255 21.30 17.83 17.62
CA SER A 255 22.56 18.46 17.17
C SER A 255 23.79 17.60 17.46
N THR A 256 23.82 16.87 18.58
CA THR A 256 24.90 15.95 18.95
C THR A 256 25.02 14.80 17.96
N ALA A 257 23.89 14.17 17.60
CA ALA A 257 23.91 13.04 16.70
C ALA A 257 24.31 13.44 15.26
N VAL A 258 23.88 14.62 14.78
CA VAL A 258 24.37 15.20 13.53
C VAL A 258 25.87 15.43 13.57
N THR A 259 26.38 16.03 14.66
CA THR A 259 27.81 16.32 14.82
C THR A 259 28.66 15.05 14.79
N LEU A 260 28.25 14.01 15.52
CA LEU A 260 28.93 12.71 15.52
C LEU A 260 28.88 12.03 14.15
N ALA A 261 27.72 12.03 13.49
CA ALA A 261 27.55 11.39 12.18
C ALA A 261 28.39 12.08 11.09
N PHE A 262 28.33 13.41 11.00
CA PHE A 262 29.00 14.18 9.96
C PHE A 262 30.50 14.35 10.20
N SER A 263 30.96 14.43 11.45
CA SER A 263 32.41 14.42 11.74
C SER A 263 33.07 13.10 11.36
N GLY A 264 32.38 11.97 11.53
CA GLY A 264 32.83 10.66 11.06
C GLY A 264 32.94 10.58 9.53
N ARG A 265 31.93 11.10 8.82
CA ARG A 265 31.91 11.14 7.35
C ARG A 265 32.91 12.11 6.75
N ALA A 266 33.12 13.29 7.34
CA ALA A 266 34.07 14.28 6.86
C ALA A 266 35.51 13.74 6.77
N ARG A 267 35.90 12.77 7.63
CA ARG A 267 37.21 12.10 7.56
C ARG A 267 37.35 11.17 6.35
N ARG A 268 36.25 10.52 5.96
CA ARG A 268 36.20 9.53 4.87
C ARG A 268 35.98 10.19 3.52
N GLU A 269 35.17 11.25 3.48
CA GLU A 269 34.75 11.97 2.27
C GLU A 269 35.39 13.38 2.25
N ARG A 270 36.74 13.45 2.16
CA ARG A 270 37.49 14.72 2.22
C ARG A 270 36.97 15.85 1.30
N PRO A 271 36.54 15.59 0.04
CA PRO A 271 36.05 16.65 -0.84
C PRO A 271 34.77 17.33 -0.33
N LEU A 272 34.00 16.68 0.55
CA LEU A 272 32.74 17.17 1.10
C LEU A 272 32.87 17.66 2.55
N SER A 273 34.08 17.66 3.10
CA SER A 273 34.36 18.04 4.50
C SER A 273 33.82 19.42 4.87
N MET A 274 33.96 20.42 3.99
CA MET A 274 33.43 21.77 4.22
C MET A 274 31.90 21.79 4.28
N ALA A 275 31.23 21.01 3.43
CA ALA A 275 29.77 20.92 3.44
C ALA A 275 29.26 20.26 4.74
N PHE A 276 29.95 19.23 5.23
CA PHE A 276 29.64 18.62 6.52
C PHE A 276 29.84 19.60 7.69
N ALA A 277 30.93 20.38 7.69
CA ALA A 277 31.17 21.40 8.71
C ALA A 277 30.06 22.47 8.73
N LEU A 278 29.65 22.96 7.56
CA LEU A 278 28.53 23.90 7.44
C LEU A 278 27.22 23.30 7.95
N ALA A 279 26.95 22.03 7.65
CA ALA A 279 25.74 21.37 8.13
C ALA A 279 25.74 21.12 9.65
N ILE A 280 26.91 20.89 10.26
CA ILE A 280 27.07 20.84 11.72
C ILE A 280 26.78 22.22 12.34
N LEU A 281 27.33 23.29 11.76
CA LEU A 281 27.05 24.66 12.21
C LEU A 281 25.56 24.99 12.12
N LEU A 282 24.92 24.63 11.01
CA LEU A 282 23.46 24.78 10.84
C LEU A 282 22.69 24.01 11.90
N ALA A 283 23.07 22.77 12.21
CA ALA A 283 22.43 21.98 13.27
C ALA A 283 22.57 22.65 14.65
N SER A 284 23.74 23.23 14.94
CA SER A 284 23.98 23.99 16.18
C SER A 284 23.14 25.27 16.25
N THR A 285 22.98 25.99 15.13
CA THR A 285 22.09 27.17 15.09
C THR A 285 20.63 26.79 15.33
N VAL A 286 20.17 25.67 14.74
CA VAL A 286 18.81 25.15 14.94
C VAL A 286 18.57 24.76 16.40
N MET A 287 19.56 24.18 17.08
CA MET A 287 19.48 23.85 18.50
C MET A 287 19.17 25.08 19.36
N VAL A 288 19.80 26.24 19.08
CA VAL A 288 19.54 27.48 19.81
C VAL A 288 18.07 27.90 19.66
N VAL A 289 17.54 27.83 18.43
CA VAL A 289 16.13 28.14 18.17
C VAL A 289 15.21 27.15 18.90
N ARG A 290 15.53 25.85 18.88
CA ARG A 290 14.75 24.81 19.55
C ARG A 290 14.66 25.05 21.06
N VAL A 291 15.80 25.32 21.71
CA VAL A 291 15.84 25.61 23.15
C VAL A 291 15.04 26.87 23.48
N PHE A 292 15.11 27.90 22.64
CA PHE A 292 14.34 29.12 22.84
C PHE A 292 12.83 28.87 22.79
N VAL A 293 12.36 28.01 21.87
CA VAL A 293 10.95 27.63 21.74
C VAL A 293 10.50 26.72 22.88
N GLU A 294 11.34 25.81 23.38
CA GLU A 294 10.99 24.92 24.50
C GLU A 294 10.87 25.68 25.84
N VAL A 295 11.54 26.84 25.96
CA VAL A 295 11.55 27.66 27.19
C VAL A 295 10.50 28.79 27.17
N ALA A 296 10.01 29.19 25.99
CA ALA A 296 9.02 30.26 25.80
C ALA A 296 7.57 29.76 25.92
#